data_AF-A0A2V8Z246-F1
#
_entry.id   AF-A0A2V8Z246-F1
#
_cell.length_a   1.000
_cell.length_b   1.000
_cell.length_c   1.000
_cell.angle_alpha   90.00
_cell.angle_beta   90.00
_cell.angle_gamma   90.00
#
_symmetry.space_group_name_H-M   'P 1'
#
loop_
_entity.id
_entity.type
_entity.pdbx_description
1 polymer ?
#
loop_
_entity_poly.entity_id
_entity_poly.type
_entity_poly.pdbx_seq_one_letter_code
_entity_poly.pdbx_strand_id
1 'polypeptide(L)'
;MAQELNSVEQAIARALRDNLERIKHSSDELHHAVNDVVSACASNKPTNVLPPLLRAQTSAAALTAVLEVLSRFVALSLPSGPRAPLEAQNTDLLGRAAPEPTPVRQRPAPSSPTPMVSKAAPASRVQPPPAPSFEQEAELELVEPAPVGAEEFGEEFDVNRLSLEEQELHRRANRVAKVSMQDIKMLRPEQVRLGRENRDLCIRLKDDIEKAHREYDRRFKPIMDHPVDYFYRWLVEILADGDPHALGEYPYSTPARQH
;
A
#
# COMPACT_ATOMS: atom_id res chain seq x y z
N MET A 1 29.75 8.06 -37.19
CA MET A 1 28.99 6.97 -36.54
C MET A 1 29.83 6.19 -35.51
N ALA A 2 31.05 5.73 -35.80
CA ALA A 2 31.87 5.01 -34.79
C ALA A 2 32.32 5.86 -33.59
N GLN A 3 32.61 7.16 -33.81
CA GLN A 3 33.03 8.09 -32.75
C GLN A 3 31.92 8.35 -31.70
N GLU A 4 30.65 8.37 -32.13
CA GLU A 4 29.50 8.68 -31.26
C GLU A 4 29.16 7.51 -30.33
N LEU A 5 29.23 6.27 -30.83
CA LEU A 5 29.02 5.07 -30.01
C LEU A 5 30.01 4.98 -28.84
N ASN A 6 31.28 5.29 -29.10
CA ASN A 6 32.32 5.32 -28.05
C ASN A 6 32.06 6.43 -27.01
N SER A 7 31.55 7.59 -27.43
CA SER A 7 31.19 8.67 -26.50
C SER A 7 30.01 8.30 -25.59
N VAL A 8 29.03 7.55 -26.12
CA VAL A 8 27.87 7.05 -25.36
C VAL A 8 28.31 5.97 -24.37
N GLU A 9 29.15 5.03 -24.78
CA GLU A 9 29.72 4.01 -23.88
C GLU A 9 30.54 4.62 -22.75
N GLN A 10 31.34 5.65 -23.05
CA GLN A 10 32.11 6.36 -22.03
C GLN A 10 31.22 7.16 -21.06
N ALA A 11 30.10 7.72 -21.53
CA ALA A 11 29.11 8.37 -20.69
C ALA A 11 28.38 7.36 -19.78
N ILE A 12 28.00 6.19 -20.30
CA ILE A 12 27.39 5.10 -19.54
C ILE A 12 28.36 4.60 -18.46
N ALA A 13 29.62 4.36 -18.80
CA ALA A 13 30.63 3.90 -17.85
C ALA A 13 30.88 4.92 -16.72
N ARG A 14 30.85 6.21 -17.03
CA ARG A 14 30.93 7.28 -16.02
C ARG A 14 29.70 7.30 -15.13
N ALA A 15 28.50 7.26 -15.70
CA ALA A 15 27.25 7.23 -14.95
C ALA A 15 27.17 6.00 -14.02
N LEU A 16 27.60 4.83 -14.48
CA LEU A 16 27.68 3.62 -13.65
C LEU A 16 28.62 3.80 -12.46
N ARG A 17 29.82 4.36 -12.69
CA ARG A 17 30.79 4.62 -11.62
C ARG A 17 30.24 5.56 -10.56
N ASP A 18 29.66 6.68 -10.99
CA ASP A 18 29.10 7.70 -10.08
C ASP A 18 27.94 7.10 -9.24
N ASN A 19 27.10 6.24 -9.84
CA ASN A 19 26.05 5.53 -9.11
C ASN A 19 26.60 4.49 -8.12
N LEU A 20 27.65 3.74 -8.50
CA LEU A 20 28.29 2.78 -7.59
C LEU A 20 28.96 3.47 -6.39
N GLU A 21 29.59 4.63 -6.60
CA GLU A 21 30.14 5.45 -5.51
C GLU A 21 29.02 5.92 -4.56
N ARG A 22 27.88 6.36 -5.11
CA ARG A 22 26.70 6.74 -4.32
C ARG A 22 26.10 5.58 -3.53
N ILE A 23 26.02 4.39 -4.14
CA ILE A 23 25.58 3.15 -3.47
C ILE A 23 26.50 2.81 -2.30
N LYS A 24 27.82 2.86 -2.53
CA LYS A 24 28.81 2.61 -1.49
C LYS A 24 28.63 3.57 -0.31
N HIS A 25 28.54 4.87 -0.58
CA HIS A 25 28.35 5.86 0.47
C HIS A 25 27.05 5.63 1.26
N SER A 26 25.92 5.38 0.58
CA SER A 26 24.64 5.11 1.22
C SER A 26 24.66 3.81 2.05
N SER A 27 25.39 2.79 1.59
CA SER A 27 25.62 1.56 2.34
C SER A 27 26.45 1.82 3.60
N ASP A 28 27.53 2.60 3.50
CA ASP A 28 28.37 2.95 4.65
C ASP A 28 27.55 3.74 5.70
N GLU A 29 26.71 4.69 5.27
CA GLU A 29 25.79 5.41 6.14
C GLU A 29 24.77 4.49 6.83
N LEU A 30 24.20 3.54 6.10
CA LEU A 30 23.29 2.54 6.66
C LEU A 30 23.99 1.70 7.72
N HIS A 31 25.22 1.23 7.47
CA HIS A 31 25.99 0.47 8.44
C HIS A 31 26.25 1.28 9.71
N HIS A 32 26.62 2.56 9.59
CA HIS A 32 26.81 3.44 10.74
C HIS A 32 25.50 3.64 11.52
N ALA A 33 24.38 3.90 10.84
CA ALA A 33 23.08 4.06 11.49
C ALA A 33 22.62 2.78 12.22
N VAL A 34 22.85 1.60 11.65
CA VAL A 34 22.56 0.33 12.32
C VAL A 34 23.44 0.12 13.55
N ASN A 35 24.73 0.46 13.48
CA ASN A 35 25.63 0.41 14.65
C ASN A 35 25.18 1.38 15.75
N ASP A 36 24.69 2.56 15.39
CA ASP A 36 24.10 3.52 16.33
C ASP A 36 22.83 2.95 16.99
N VAL A 37 21.98 2.26 16.23
CA VAL A 37 20.79 1.57 16.77
C VAL A 37 21.20 0.50 17.77
N VAL A 38 22.14 -0.37 17.42
CA VAL A 38 22.64 -1.43 18.32
C VAL A 38 23.22 -0.82 19.59
N SER A 39 23.98 0.27 19.46
CA SER A 39 24.54 1.00 20.61
C SER A 39 23.45 1.66 21.47
N ALA A 40 22.41 2.22 20.85
CA ALA A 40 21.27 2.83 21.55
C ALA A 40 20.41 1.78 22.28
N CYS A 41 20.28 0.58 21.71
CA CYS A 41 19.59 -0.55 22.34
C CYS A 41 20.27 -1.05 23.61
N ALA A 42 21.55 -0.72 23.84
CA ALA A 42 22.22 -0.98 25.11
C ALA A 42 21.76 -0.03 26.25
N SER A 43 21.00 1.02 25.91
CA SER A 43 20.38 1.93 26.88
C SER A 43 19.01 1.41 27.33
N ASN A 44 18.70 1.47 28.62
CA ASN A 44 17.37 1.13 29.16
C ASN A 44 16.26 2.15 28.79
N LYS A 45 16.56 3.17 27.97
CA LYS A 45 15.62 4.21 27.56
C LYS A 45 15.24 4.02 26.08
N PRO A 46 13.99 3.62 25.77
CA PRO A 46 13.56 3.36 24.39
C PRO A 46 13.54 4.62 23.51
N THR A 47 13.44 5.81 24.12
CA THR A 47 13.46 7.09 23.41
C THR A 47 14.78 7.35 22.67
N ASN A 48 15.88 6.75 23.11
CA ASN A 48 17.20 6.94 22.50
C ASN A 48 17.38 6.11 21.21
N VAL A 49 16.54 5.09 21.00
CA VAL A 49 16.61 4.20 19.84
C VAL A 49 15.89 4.78 18.62
N LEU A 50 14.90 5.65 18.83
CA LEU A 50 14.07 6.19 17.75
C LEU A 50 14.88 6.99 16.71
N PRO A 51 15.76 7.94 17.09
CA PRO A 51 16.53 8.70 16.09
C PRO A 51 17.46 7.87 15.21
N PRO A 52 18.31 6.96 15.73
CA PRO A 52 19.17 6.13 14.87
C PRO A 52 18.35 5.12 14.05
N LEU A 53 17.19 4.68 14.55
CA LEU A 53 16.29 3.79 13.80
C LEU A 53 15.70 4.50 12.57
N LEU A 54 15.21 5.73 12.75
CA LEU A 54 14.71 6.54 11.62
C LEU A 54 15.83 6.82 10.60
N ARG A 55 17.05 7.14 11.08
CA ARG A 55 18.21 7.31 10.20
C ARG A 55 18.48 6.05 9.39
N ALA A 56 18.55 4.88 10.04
CA ALA A 56 18.77 3.60 9.37
C ALA A 56 17.67 3.32 8.33
N GLN A 57 16.40 3.59 8.66
CA GLN A 57 15.28 3.42 7.72
C GLN A 57 15.43 4.34 6.50
N THR A 58 15.78 5.61 6.70
CA THR A 58 15.96 6.56 5.59
C THR A 58 17.14 6.17 4.68
N SER A 59 18.28 5.76 5.25
CA SER A 59 19.44 5.28 4.48
C SER A 59 19.11 4.00 3.71
N ALA A 60 18.34 3.08 4.31
CA ALA A 60 17.88 1.88 3.63
C ALA A 60 16.94 2.20 2.44
N ALA A 61 15.96 3.08 2.64
CA ALA A 61 15.04 3.51 1.59
C ALA A 61 15.79 4.22 0.43
N ALA A 62 16.76 5.07 0.76
CA ALA A 62 17.61 5.73 -0.24
C ALA A 62 18.43 4.71 -1.04
N LEU A 63 19.02 3.71 -0.38
CA LEU A 63 19.77 2.64 -1.03
C LEU A 63 18.88 1.83 -1.99
N THR A 64 17.67 1.47 -1.56
CA THR A 64 16.69 0.78 -2.43
C THR A 64 16.35 1.60 -3.66
N ALA A 65 16.06 2.89 -3.50
CA ALA A 65 15.76 3.77 -4.63
C ALA A 65 16.92 3.87 -5.63
N VAL A 66 18.16 3.99 -5.14
CA VAL A 66 19.35 4.04 -6.00
C VAL A 66 19.54 2.72 -6.76
N LEU A 67 19.33 1.57 -6.11
CA LEU A 67 19.41 0.26 -6.77
C LEU A 67 18.33 0.08 -7.84
N GLU A 68 17.09 0.53 -7.60
CA GLU A 68 16.03 0.50 -8.60
C GLU A 68 16.35 1.36 -9.82
N VAL A 69 16.84 2.58 -9.60
CA VAL A 69 17.24 3.49 -10.68
C VAL A 69 18.40 2.90 -11.48
N LEU A 70 19.41 2.35 -10.80
CA LEU A 70 20.54 1.69 -11.47
C LEU A 70 20.09 0.47 -12.27
N SER A 71 19.19 -0.36 -11.73
CA SER A 71 18.64 -1.53 -12.42
C SER A 71 17.90 -1.13 -13.71
N ARG A 72 17.04 -0.10 -13.65
CA ARG A 72 16.35 0.44 -14.82
C ARG A 72 17.34 1.05 -15.83
N PHE A 73 18.34 1.78 -15.35
CA PHE A 73 19.37 2.36 -16.20
C PHE A 73 20.18 1.30 -16.94
N VAL A 74 20.59 0.23 -16.26
CA VAL A 74 21.30 -0.92 -16.85
C VAL A 74 20.41 -1.62 -17.89
N ALA A 75 19.13 -1.84 -17.58
CA ALA A 75 18.18 -2.47 -18.50
C ALA A 75 17.92 -1.65 -19.78
N LEU A 76 18.00 -0.32 -19.70
CA LEU A 76 17.83 0.59 -20.83
C LEU A 76 19.14 0.84 -21.60
N SER A 77 20.29 0.79 -20.93
CA SER A 77 21.59 1.14 -21.50
C SER A 77 22.31 -0.03 -22.15
N LEU A 78 22.06 -1.25 -21.71
CA LEU A 78 22.52 -2.43 -22.43
C LEU A 78 21.44 -2.83 -23.44
N PRO A 79 21.67 -2.71 -24.76
CA PRO A 79 20.89 -3.52 -25.68
C PRO A 79 21.08 -4.97 -25.22
N SER A 80 19.98 -5.72 -25.12
CA SER A 80 20.05 -7.16 -24.92
C SER A 80 20.71 -7.78 -26.15
N GLY A 81 22.05 -7.71 -26.23
CA GLY A 81 22.84 -8.53 -27.12
C GLY A 81 22.58 -10.00 -26.76
N PRO A 82 22.67 -10.91 -27.75
CA PRO A 82 22.27 -12.30 -27.58
C PRO A 82 22.94 -12.85 -26.32
N ARG A 83 22.09 -13.25 -25.38
CA ARG A 83 22.48 -13.68 -24.05
C ARG A 83 23.56 -14.75 -24.16
N ALA A 84 24.53 -14.62 -23.25
CA ALA A 84 25.61 -15.57 -23.06
C ALA A 84 25.12 -17.03 -23.07
N PRO A 85 25.95 -17.99 -23.54
CA PRO A 85 25.61 -19.39 -23.80
C PRO A 85 25.11 -20.22 -22.58
N LEU A 86 24.96 -19.59 -21.41
CA LEU A 86 24.45 -20.18 -20.18
C LEU A 86 22.93 -20.29 -20.14
N GLU A 87 22.17 -19.39 -20.78
CA GLU A 87 20.70 -19.57 -20.87
C GLU A 87 20.34 -20.72 -21.82
N ALA A 88 21.07 -20.86 -22.94
CA ALA A 88 20.89 -21.96 -23.88
C ALA A 88 21.12 -23.33 -23.23
N GLN A 89 22.11 -23.42 -22.32
CA GLN A 89 22.43 -24.65 -21.59
C GLN A 89 21.38 -25.00 -20.53
N ASN A 90 20.69 -24.01 -19.94
CA ASN A 90 19.58 -24.24 -19.01
C ASN A 90 18.30 -24.71 -19.74
N THR A 91 18.03 -24.20 -20.95
CA THR A 91 16.91 -24.69 -21.78
C THR A 91 17.15 -26.08 -22.37
N ASP A 92 18.40 -26.46 -22.64
CA ASP A 92 18.75 -27.80 -23.13
C ASP A 92 18.59 -28.88 -22.03
N LEU A 93 18.98 -28.55 -20.79
CA LEU A 93 18.85 -29.46 -19.65
C LEU A 93 17.39 -29.68 -19.20
N LEU A 94 16.51 -28.69 -19.39
CA LEU A 94 15.08 -28.82 -19.07
C LEU A 94 14.27 -29.53 -20.17
N GLY A 95 14.76 -29.58 -21.41
CA GLY A 95 14.07 -30.19 -22.56
C GLY A 95 14.16 -31.72 -22.64
N ARG A 96 14.99 -32.35 -21.80
CA ARG A 96 15.24 -33.81 -21.85
C ARG A 96 14.30 -34.64 -20.98
N ALA A 97 13.33 -34.02 -20.31
CA ALA A 97 12.40 -34.68 -19.40
C ALA A 97 10.95 -34.19 -19.59
N ALA A 98 10.32 -34.50 -20.73
CA ALA A 98 8.87 -34.53 -20.83
C ALA A 98 8.40 -35.56 -21.89
N PRO A 99 7.29 -36.28 -21.67
CA PRO A 99 6.90 -37.44 -22.47
C PRO A 99 6.29 -37.05 -23.83
N GLU A 100 6.43 -37.93 -24.82
CA GLU A 100 5.85 -37.83 -26.17
C GLU A 100 4.35 -37.50 -26.17
N PRO A 101 3.89 -36.56 -27.02
CA PRO A 101 2.47 -36.37 -27.27
C PRO A 101 1.94 -37.44 -28.24
N THR A 102 0.84 -38.09 -27.84
CA THR A 102 0.09 -39.06 -28.63
C THR A 102 -0.60 -38.41 -29.85
N PRO A 103 -0.75 -39.12 -30.98
CA PRO A 103 -1.22 -38.53 -32.24
C PRO A 103 -2.73 -38.23 -32.25
N VAL A 104 -3.05 -37.03 -32.74
CA VAL A 104 -4.40 -36.47 -32.87
C VAL A 104 -5.16 -37.13 -34.02
N ARG A 105 -6.34 -37.72 -33.74
CA ARG A 105 -7.29 -38.14 -34.79
C ARG A 105 -8.03 -36.92 -35.36
N GLN A 106 -7.95 -36.73 -36.67
CA GLN A 106 -8.72 -35.73 -37.42
C GLN A 106 -10.20 -36.14 -37.57
N ARG A 107 -11.12 -35.19 -37.40
CA ARG A 107 -12.53 -35.31 -37.81
C ARG A 107 -12.93 -34.08 -38.65
N PRO A 108 -13.75 -34.22 -39.71
CA PRO A 108 -14.00 -33.17 -40.70
C PRO A 108 -14.98 -32.08 -40.21
N ALA A 109 -14.76 -30.84 -40.66
CA ALA A 109 -15.74 -29.73 -40.68
C ALA A 109 -16.70 -29.92 -41.88
N PRO A 110 -17.93 -29.35 -41.96
CA PRO A 110 -18.25 -27.93 -41.69
C PRO A 110 -19.70 -27.58 -41.23
N SER A 111 -19.96 -26.31 -40.89
CA SER A 111 -20.98 -25.43 -41.52
C SER A 111 -21.19 -24.12 -40.73
N SER A 112 -21.23 -23.01 -41.45
CA SER A 112 -21.52 -21.64 -40.98
C SER A 112 -23.03 -21.35 -40.96
N PRO A 113 -23.48 -20.36 -40.16
CA PRO A 113 -24.25 -19.27 -40.78
C PRO A 113 -24.02 -17.84 -40.20
N THR A 114 -24.01 -16.92 -41.17
CA THR A 114 -24.42 -15.49 -41.27
C THR A 114 -24.50 -14.53 -40.06
N PRO A 115 -24.05 -13.26 -40.24
CA PRO A 115 -24.08 -12.21 -39.23
C PRO A 115 -25.40 -11.41 -39.24
N MET A 116 -25.81 -10.88 -38.09
CA MET A 116 -26.81 -9.80 -38.02
C MET A 116 -26.16 -8.51 -37.56
N VAL A 117 -26.43 -7.48 -38.38
CA VAL A 117 -26.15 -6.06 -38.21
C VAL A 117 -26.75 -5.53 -36.91
N SER A 118 -26.02 -4.65 -36.21
CA SER A 118 -26.61 -3.50 -35.52
C SER A 118 -25.62 -2.34 -35.39
N LYS A 119 -25.80 -1.40 -36.31
CA LYS A 119 -25.87 0.07 -36.18
C LYS A 119 -24.81 0.82 -35.33
N ALA A 120 -24.22 1.78 -36.02
CA ALA A 120 -23.13 2.65 -35.61
C ALA A 120 -23.52 3.87 -34.74
N ALA A 121 -22.57 4.25 -33.88
CA ALA A 121 -22.03 5.60 -33.61
C ALA A 121 -22.91 6.67 -32.90
N PRO A 122 -22.33 7.76 -32.31
CA PRO A 122 -20.92 8.15 -32.20
C PRO A 122 -20.43 8.58 -30.79
N ALA A 123 -19.15 8.94 -30.75
CA ALA A 123 -18.30 9.32 -29.64
C ALA A 123 -18.74 10.51 -28.77
N SER A 124 -18.24 10.53 -27.53
CA SER A 124 -17.80 11.76 -26.87
C SER A 124 -16.38 11.58 -26.34
N ARG A 125 -15.48 12.36 -26.94
CA ARG A 125 -14.08 12.55 -26.58
C ARG A 125 -14.07 13.54 -25.41
N VAL A 126 -13.69 13.09 -24.22
CA VAL A 126 -13.37 14.02 -23.12
C VAL A 126 -11.85 14.18 -23.08
N GLN A 127 -11.43 15.44 -23.25
CA GLN A 127 -10.04 15.89 -23.20
C GLN A 127 -9.45 15.71 -21.79
N PRO A 128 -8.13 15.46 -21.67
CA PRO A 128 -7.45 15.58 -20.39
C PRO A 128 -7.28 17.08 -20.04
N PRO A 129 -7.60 17.52 -18.81
CA PRO A 129 -7.25 18.87 -18.38
C PRO A 129 -5.76 18.97 -18.05
N PRO A 130 -5.16 20.15 -18.22
CA PRO A 130 -3.74 20.41 -18.00
C PRO A 130 -3.39 20.54 -16.52
N ALA A 131 -2.13 20.28 -16.20
CA ALA A 131 -1.52 20.57 -14.91
C ALA A 131 -1.49 22.08 -14.63
N PRO A 132 -1.64 22.51 -13.36
CA PRO A 132 -1.02 23.71 -12.87
C PRO A 132 0.21 23.38 -12.01
N SER A 133 1.15 24.31 -12.13
CA SER A 133 2.44 24.42 -11.46
C SER A 133 2.31 24.59 -9.94
N PHE A 134 3.39 24.23 -9.26
CA PHE A 134 3.69 24.58 -7.87
C PHE A 134 3.85 26.09 -7.69
N GLU A 135 3.33 26.62 -6.58
CA GLU A 135 3.69 27.86 -5.83
C GLU A 135 3.04 27.68 -4.43
N GLN A 136 3.77 27.17 -3.44
CA GLN A 136 4.52 27.86 -2.39
C GLN A 136 3.68 28.31 -1.16
N GLU A 137 4.08 27.77 0.00
CA GLU A 137 3.95 28.26 1.39
C GLU A 137 2.56 28.50 2.01
N ALA A 138 2.17 27.55 2.88
CA ALA A 138 1.51 27.88 4.14
C ALA A 138 2.07 26.95 5.23
N GLU A 139 2.90 27.56 6.08
CA GLU A 139 3.44 27.05 7.32
C GLU A 139 2.29 26.63 8.25
N LEU A 140 2.14 25.32 8.47
CA LEU A 140 1.31 24.79 9.54
C LEU A 140 2.21 24.03 10.50
N GLU A 141 2.51 24.72 11.59
CA GLU A 141 3.09 24.24 12.83
C GLU A 141 2.51 22.87 13.21
N LEU A 142 3.33 21.83 13.03
CA LEU A 142 2.99 20.46 13.35
C LEU A 142 3.11 20.28 14.87
N VAL A 143 2.03 20.60 15.58
CA VAL A 143 1.82 20.13 16.95
C VAL A 143 1.74 18.61 16.89
N GLU A 144 2.78 17.98 17.43
CA GLU A 144 2.91 16.55 17.65
C GLU A 144 1.71 16.06 18.51
N PRO A 145 0.90 15.08 18.05
CA PRO A 145 0.04 14.38 18.99
C PRO A 145 0.93 13.46 19.81
N ALA A 146 1.18 13.87 21.06
CA ALA A 146 1.49 12.98 22.16
C ALA A 146 0.56 11.75 22.14
N PRO A 147 0.97 10.59 22.69
CA PRO A 147 0.09 9.44 22.82
C PRO A 147 -0.98 9.76 23.87
N VAL A 148 -2.07 10.40 23.44
CA VAL A 148 -3.22 10.63 24.30
C VAL A 148 -4.15 9.44 24.17
N GLY A 149 -4.28 8.67 25.25
CA GLY A 149 -5.48 7.87 25.52
C GLY A 149 -5.54 6.50 24.85
N ALA A 150 -4.59 5.61 25.14
CA ALA A 150 -4.99 4.24 25.40
C ALA A 150 -5.38 4.19 26.88
N GLU A 151 -6.63 4.52 27.17
CA GLU A 151 -7.42 4.18 28.37
C GLU A 151 -8.56 5.18 28.46
N GLU A 152 -9.76 4.74 28.06
CA GLU A 152 -10.93 4.77 28.94
C GLU A 152 -12.12 4.11 28.21
N PHE A 153 -12.83 3.27 28.97
CA PHE A 153 -14.15 2.66 28.71
C PHE A 153 -14.22 1.23 28.15
N GLY A 154 -14.54 0.32 29.08
CA GLY A 154 -15.20 -0.97 28.86
C GLY A 154 -14.30 -2.15 29.20
N GLU A 155 -14.60 -2.85 30.29
CA GLU A 155 -13.92 -4.05 30.81
C GLU A 155 -12.98 -4.71 29.79
N GLU A 156 -11.68 -4.44 29.96
CA GLU A 156 -10.69 -4.54 28.91
C GLU A 156 -10.55 -5.98 28.43
N PHE A 157 -11.10 -6.23 27.24
CA PHE A 157 -10.68 -7.37 26.44
C PHE A 157 -9.19 -7.19 26.11
N ASP A 158 -8.35 -7.80 26.94
CA ASP A 158 -6.90 -7.72 26.79
C ASP A 158 -6.47 -8.58 25.60
N VAL A 159 -6.39 -7.94 24.44
CA VAL A 159 -5.92 -8.53 23.18
C VAL A 159 -4.57 -9.23 23.36
N ASN A 160 -3.72 -8.78 24.31
CA ASN A 160 -2.40 -9.36 24.55
C ASN A 160 -2.44 -10.77 25.17
N ARG A 161 -3.60 -11.20 25.68
CA ARG A 161 -3.81 -12.57 26.20
C ARG A 161 -4.15 -13.58 25.10
N LEU A 162 -4.46 -13.11 23.89
CA LEU A 162 -4.75 -13.97 22.75
C LEU A 162 -3.49 -14.54 22.11
N SER A 163 -3.67 -15.50 21.21
CA SER A 163 -2.58 -16.01 20.38
C SER A 163 -1.96 -14.89 19.53
N LEU A 164 -0.69 -15.05 19.15
CA LEU A 164 0.00 -14.07 18.29
C LEU A 164 -0.70 -13.86 16.94
N GLU A 165 -1.36 -14.89 16.42
CA GLU A 165 -2.12 -14.81 15.16
C GLU A 165 -3.38 -13.94 15.32
N GLU A 166 -4.15 -14.16 16.38
CA GLU A 166 -5.32 -13.35 16.69
C GLU A 166 -4.94 -11.90 17.03
N GLN A 167 -3.84 -11.68 17.76
CA GLN A 167 -3.32 -10.34 18.03
C GLN A 167 -3.02 -9.58 16.74
N GLU A 168 -2.38 -10.23 15.76
CA GLU A 168 -2.11 -9.59 14.47
C GLU A 168 -3.40 -9.36 13.67
N LEU A 169 -4.41 -10.25 13.78
CA LEU A 169 -5.74 -10.00 13.21
C LEU A 169 -6.39 -8.77 13.83
N HIS A 170 -6.37 -8.60 15.16
CA HIS A 170 -6.86 -7.41 15.86
C HIS A 170 -6.14 -6.13 15.41
N ARG A 171 -4.81 -6.16 15.32
CA ARG A 171 -4.02 -5.03 14.81
C ARG A 171 -4.36 -4.68 13.37
N ARG A 172 -4.53 -5.69 12.51
CA ARG A 172 -4.90 -5.49 11.11
C ARG A 172 -6.32 -4.97 10.98
N ALA A 173 -7.26 -5.48 11.76
CA ALA A 173 -8.64 -5.04 11.80
C ALA A 173 -8.72 -3.56 12.22
N ASN A 174 -8.00 -3.19 13.27
CA ASN A 174 -7.87 -1.80 13.70
C ASN A 174 -7.36 -0.88 12.57
N ARG A 175 -6.28 -1.27 11.88
CA ARG A 175 -5.74 -0.50 10.74
C ARG A 175 -6.75 -0.37 9.60
N VAL A 176 -7.40 -1.47 9.20
CA VAL A 176 -8.35 -1.48 8.08
C VAL A 176 -9.59 -0.64 8.39
N ALA A 177 -10.12 -0.72 9.61
CA ALA A 177 -11.22 0.13 10.04
C ALA A 177 -10.85 1.62 9.95
N LYS A 178 -9.66 2.00 10.45
CA LYS A 178 -9.17 3.39 10.38
C LYS A 178 -9.09 3.91 8.95
N VAL A 179 -8.43 3.15 8.07
CA VAL A 179 -8.27 3.52 6.65
C VAL A 179 -9.63 3.65 5.97
N SER A 180 -10.55 2.71 6.21
CA SER A 180 -11.89 2.75 5.61
C SER A 180 -12.65 4.03 5.99
N MET A 181 -12.57 4.49 7.23
CA MET A 181 -13.22 5.73 7.66
C MET A 181 -12.53 6.97 7.09
N GLN A 182 -11.20 6.97 6.97
CA GLN A 182 -10.46 8.04 6.30
C GLN A 182 -10.83 8.13 4.82
N ASP A 183 -10.96 6.99 4.13
CA ASP A 183 -11.35 6.95 2.72
C ASP A 183 -12.77 7.51 2.53
N ILE A 184 -13.74 7.11 3.35
CA ILE A 184 -15.11 7.66 3.29
C ILE A 184 -15.07 9.19 3.49
N LYS A 185 -14.30 9.67 4.48
CA LYS A 185 -14.13 11.11 4.75
C LYS A 185 -13.56 11.87 3.55
N MET A 186 -12.54 11.30 2.90
CA MET A 186 -11.86 11.92 1.76
C MET A 186 -12.69 11.88 0.47
N LEU A 187 -13.48 10.82 0.27
CA LEU A 187 -14.33 10.65 -0.93
C LEU A 187 -15.60 11.51 -0.87
N ARG A 188 -16.15 11.75 0.33
CA ARG A 188 -17.44 12.46 0.51
C ARG A 188 -17.37 13.56 1.59
N PRO A 189 -16.48 14.56 1.44
CA PRO A 189 -16.25 15.57 2.49
C PRO A 189 -17.51 16.40 2.80
N GLU A 190 -18.27 16.82 1.78
CA GLU A 190 -19.50 17.60 1.98
C GLU A 190 -20.60 16.81 2.70
N GLN A 191 -20.73 15.51 2.39
CA GLN A 191 -21.74 14.67 3.04
C GLN A 191 -21.37 14.41 4.49
N VAL A 192 -20.08 14.26 4.82
CA VAL A 192 -19.62 14.16 6.21
C VAL A 192 -19.91 15.46 6.96
N ARG A 193 -19.60 16.62 6.39
CA ARG A 193 -19.88 17.91 7.03
C ARG A 193 -21.37 18.08 7.34
N LEU A 194 -22.22 17.92 6.33
CA LEU A 194 -23.66 18.02 6.50
C LEU A 194 -24.21 16.92 7.44
N GLY A 195 -23.59 15.74 7.44
CA GLY A 195 -23.97 14.65 8.32
C GLY A 195 -23.72 14.96 9.79
N ARG A 196 -22.60 15.62 10.10
CA ARG A 196 -22.28 16.11 11.44
C ARG A 196 -23.27 17.19 11.89
N GLU A 197 -23.59 18.13 10.99
CA GLU A 197 -24.55 19.22 11.27
C GLU A 197 -25.96 18.69 11.55
N ASN A 198 -26.41 17.70 10.77
CA ASN A 198 -27.76 17.14 10.87
C ASN A 198 -27.86 15.92 11.79
N ARG A 199 -26.73 15.42 12.30
CA ARG A 199 -26.62 14.22 13.15
C ARG A 199 -27.20 12.96 12.48
N ASP A 200 -26.93 12.80 11.19
CA ASP A 200 -27.50 11.74 10.33
C ASP A 200 -26.44 10.98 9.51
N LEU A 201 -25.18 10.95 9.95
CA LEU A 201 -24.06 10.35 9.20
C LEU A 201 -24.34 8.92 8.73
N CYS A 202 -24.88 8.05 9.60
CA CYS A 202 -25.13 6.64 9.26
C CYS A 202 -26.15 6.47 8.13
N ILE A 203 -27.15 7.34 8.07
CA ILE A 203 -28.19 7.29 7.02
C ILE A 203 -27.67 7.94 5.74
N ARG A 204 -26.97 9.07 5.86
CA ARG A 204 -26.47 9.84 4.72
C ARG A 204 -25.35 9.12 3.97
N LEU A 205 -24.44 8.47 4.69
CA LEU A 205 -23.31 7.72 4.15
C LEU A 205 -23.56 6.19 4.13
N LYS A 206 -24.83 5.79 4.21
CA LYS A 206 -25.25 4.39 4.35
C LYS A 206 -24.54 3.45 3.38
N ASP A 207 -24.55 3.79 2.09
CA ASP A 207 -24.00 2.91 1.05
C ASP A 207 -22.49 2.66 1.22
N ASP A 208 -21.71 3.68 1.60
CA ASP A 208 -20.27 3.51 1.78
C ASP A 208 -19.95 2.81 3.09
N ILE A 209 -20.70 3.13 4.15
CA ILE A 209 -20.56 2.49 5.46
C ILE A 209 -20.90 0.99 5.33
N GLU A 210 -22.02 0.63 4.70
CA GLU A 210 -22.42 -0.76 4.47
C GLU A 210 -21.40 -1.51 3.61
N LYS A 211 -20.85 -0.86 2.59
CA LYS A 211 -19.81 -1.45 1.73
C LYS A 211 -18.53 -1.70 2.50
N ALA A 212 -18.07 -0.72 3.29
CA ALA A 212 -16.88 -0.85 4.13
C ALA A 212 -17.08 -1.92 5.21
N HIS A 213 -18.24 -1.93 5.87
CA HIS A 213 -18.60 -2.89 6.91
C HIS A 213 -18.61 -4.32 6.37
N ARG A 214 -19.26 -4.55 5.22
CA ARG A 214 -19.31 -5.88 4.58
C ARG A 214 -17.92 -6.42 4.25
N GLU A 215 -17.04 -5.55 3.75
CA GLU A 215 -15.67 -5.94 3.42
C GLU A 215 -14.83 -6.19 4.67
N TYR A 216 -15.05 -5.39 5.71
CA TYR A 216 -14.44 -5.57 7.03
C TYR A 216 -14.84 -6.92 7.64
N ASP A 217 -16.14 -7.19 7.75
CA ASP A 217 -16.67 -8.45 8.29
C ASP A 217 -16.11 -9.65 7.54
N ARG A 218 -16.09 -9.58 6.19
CA ARG A 218 -15.56 -10.65 5.35
C ARG A 218 -14.11 -11.00 5.66
N ARG A 219 -13.28 -10.00 5.96
CA ARG A 219 -11.84 -10.17 6.23
C ARG A 219 -11.56 -10.61 7.66
N PHE A 220 -12.41 -10.22 8.60
CA PHE A 220 -12.15 -10.37 10.03
C PHE A 220 -13.16 -11.27 10.75
N LYS A 221 -13.94 -12.08 10.02
CA LYS A 221 -14.81 -13.13 10.58
C LYS A 221 -14.22 -13.89 11.77
N PRO A 222 -12.93 -14.31 11.76
CA PRO A 222 -12.37 -15.09 12.87
C PRO A 222 -12.35 -14.37 14.22
N ILE A 223 -12.38 -13.03 14.25
CA ILE A 223 -12.32 -12.23 15.47
C ILE A 223 -13.65 -11.51 15.78
N MET A 224 -14.73 -11.82 15.05
CA MET A 224 -16.04 -11.15 15.20
C MET A 224 -16.75 -11.49 16.51
N ASP A 225 -16.46 -12.64 17.10
CA ASP A 225 -17.06 -13.07 18.38
C ASP A 225 -16.47 -12.31 19.58
N HIS A 226 -15.42 -11.51 19.36
CA HIS A 226 -14.74 -10.77 20.41
C HIS A 226 -15.49 -9.46 20.68
N PRO A 227 -15.52 -8.96 21.93
CA PRO A 227 -16.34 -7.81 22.32
C PRO A 227 -15.79 -6.45 21.85
N VAL A 228 -14.91 -6.41 20.84
CA VAL A 228 -14.21 -5.20 20.39
C VAL A 228 -14.68 -4.77 19.01
N ASP A 229 -15.34 -3.61 18.94
CA ASP A 229 -15.79 -3.01 17.68
C ASP A 229 -14.87 -1.87 17.23
N TYR A 230 -13.80 -2.22 16.51
CA TYR A 230 -12.89 -1.23 15.93
C TYR A 230 -13.55 -0.37 14.85
N PHE A 231 -14.57 -0.90 14.17
CA PHE A 231 -15.25 -0.21 13.09
C PHE A 231 -16.05 0.96 13.64
N TYR A 232 -16.88 0.71 14.65
CA TYR A 232 -17.62 1.74 15.37
C TYR A 232 -16.70 2.80 15.97
N ARG A 233 -15.60 2.39 16.62
CA ARG A 233 -14.66 3.35 17.21
C ARG A 233 -14.14 4.36 16.19
N TRP A 234 -13.65 3.87 15.04
CA TRP A 234 -13.11 4.76 14.01
C TRP A 234 -14.20 5.54 13.28
N LEU A 235 -15.43 4.99 13.21
CA LEU A 235 -16.59 5.70 12.66
C LEU A 235 -16.90 6.95 13.52
N VAL A 236 -16.92 6.81 14.85
CA VAL A 236 -17.06 7.94 15.78
C VAL A 236 -15.88 8.90 15.65
N GLU A 237 -14.64 8.39 15.75
CA GLU A 237 -13.44 9.22 15.82
C GLU A 237 -13.21 10.03 14.52
N ILE A 238 -13.38 9.42 13.34
CA ILE A 238 -13.02 10.04 12.07
C ILE A 238 -14.22 10.70 11.40
N LEU A 239 -15.35 10.00 11.29
CA LEU A 239 -16.52 10.55 10.61
C LEU A 239 -17.30 11.48 11.53
N ALA A 240 -17.45 11.14 12.80
CA ALA A 240 -18.21 11.92 13.78
C ALA A 240 -17.37 12.91 14.59
N ASP A 241 -16.05 12.98 14.35
CA ASP A 241 -15.13 13.88 15.09
C ASP A 241 -15.12 13.66 16.60
N GLY A 242 -15.35 12.42 17.02
CA GLY A 242 -15.41 12.05 18.44
C GLY A 242 -16.80 12.20 19.07
N ASP A 243 -17.81 12.77 18.37
CA ASP A 243 -19.18 12.86 18.89
C ASP A 243 -20.07 11.69 18.42
N PRO A 244 -20.43 10.73 19.30
CA PRO A 244 -21.29 9.62 18.93
C PRO A 244 -22.70 10.05 18.51
N HIS A 245 -23.20 11.20 18.98
CA HIS A 245 -24.54 11.67 18.67
C HIS A 245 -24.66 12.17 17.23
N ALA A 246 -23.55 12.57 16.61
CA ALA A 246 -23.51 12.97 15.21
C ALA A 246 -23.71 11.81 14.23
N LEU A 247 -23.54 10.56 14.69
CA LEU A 247 -23.78 9.38 13.87
C LEU A 247 -25.26 9.17 13.52
N GLY A 248 -26.15 9.55 14.42
CA GLY A 248 -27.56 9.18 14.36
C GLY A 248 -27.79 7.73 14.78
N GLU A 249 -28.72 7.05 14.11
CA GLU A 249 -29.05 5.66 14.39
C GLU A 249 -28.00 4.73 13.78
N TYR A 250 -27.18 4.10 14.62
CA TYR A 250 -26.18 3.12 14.18
C TYR A 250 -26.86 1.75 13.94
N PRO A 251 -26.82 1.22 12.71
CA PRO A 251 -27.60 0.04 12.33
C PRO A 251 -26.98 -1.30 12.75
N TYR A 252 -25.79 -1.30 13.36
CA TYR A 252 -25.08 -2.52 13.77
C TYR A 252 -25.04 -2.64 15.29
N SER A 253 -24.95 -3.88 15.77
CA SER A 253 -24.86 -4.15 17.20
C SER A 253 -23.53 -3.65 17.75
N THR A 254 -23.51 -2.48 18.39
CA THR A 254 -22.40 -2.15 19.29
C THR A 254 -22.41 -3.15 20.45
N PRO A 255 -21.28 -3.79 20.80
CA PRO A 255 -21.19 -4.54 22.04
C PRO A 255 -21.62 -3.58 23.15
N ALA A 256 -22.64 -3.99 23.92
CA ALA A 256 -23.38 -3.10 24.80
C ALA A 256 -22.41 -2.28 25.66
N ARG A 257 -22.50 -0.94 25.56
CA ARG A 257 -21.93 -0.04 26.54
C ARG A 257 -22.58 -0.40 27.88
N GLN A 258 -21.92 -1.22 28.68
CA GLN A 258 -22.28 -1.39 30.08
C GLN A 258 -21.96 -0.05 30.74
N HIS A 259 -23.04 0.69 31.03
CA HIS A 259 -23.05 1.93 31.79
C HIS A 259 -22.75 1.67 33.26
#